data_AF-A0A7S4R990-F1
#
_entry.id   AF-A0A7S4R990-F1
#
_cell.length_a   1.000
_cell.length_b   1.000
_cell.length_c   1.000
_cell.angle_alpha   90.00
_cell.angle_beta   90.00
_cell.angle_gamma   90.00
#
_symmetry.space_group_name_H-M   'P 1'
#
loop_
_entity.id
_entity.type
_entity.pdbx_description
1 polymer ?
#
loop_
_entity_poly.entity_id
_entity_poly.type
_entity_poly.pdbx_seq_one_letter_code
_entity_poly.pdbx_strand_id
1 'polypeptide(L)'
;RNLEKEQDFIQRVSAQSPNDIVNFDVRGTLITVKRSTLRIFKDSQLSRQFDNATWPSQNTNATSVKQWSYQQVVDWAKHQAEIPDEVVGLFEENKVTGLELLAFGREDLKE
;
A
#
# COMPACT_ATOMS: atom_id res chain seq x y z
N ARG A 1 0.59 -18.86 9.33
CA ARG A 1 0.58 -17.43 9.74
C ARG A 1 -0.78 -16.88 9.34
N ASN A 2 -1.60 -16.41 10.29
CA ASN A 2 -2.92 -15.85 9.99
C ASN A 2 -2.72 -14.36 9.64
N LEU A 3 -2.92 -14.02 8.38
CA LEU A 3 -2.67 -12.68 7.82
C LEU A 3 -3.70 -11.65 8.30
N GLU A 4 -4.89 -12.09 8.70
CA GLU A 4 -5.98 -11.23 9.20
C GLU A 4 -5.57 -10.55 10.53
N LYS A 5 -4.97 -11.31 11.45
CA LYS A 5 -4.43 -10.77 12.71
C LYS A 5 -3.32 -9.75 12.50
N GLU A 6 -2.54 -9.91 11.44
CA GLU A 6 -1.44 -9.01 11.10
C GLU A 6 -1.96 -7.69 10.52
N GLN A 7 -2.92 -7.74 9.58
CA GLN A 7 -3.58 -6.55 9.03
C GLN A 7 -4.32 -5.75 10.12
N ASP A 8 -5.05 -6.42 11.02
CA ASP A 8 -5.73 -5.78 12.14
C ASP A 8 -4.75 -5.12 13.13
N PHE A 9 -3.58 -5.74 13.31
CA PHE A 9 -2.52 -5.19 14.15
C PHE A 9 -1.88 -3.98 13.48
N ILE A 10 -1.56 -4.05 12.18
CA ILE A 10 -1.00 -2.95 11.41
C ILE A 10 -1.98 -1.78 11.36
N GLN A 11 -3.28 -2.01 11.18
CA GLN A 11 -4.29 -0.95 11.27
C GLN A 11 -4.29 -0.27 12.64
N ARG A 12 -4.31 -1.04 13.74
CA ARG A 12 -4.26 -0.48 15.10
C ARG A 12 -3.00 0.34 15.36
N VAL A 13 -1.86 -0.13 14.86
CA VAL A 13 -0.54 0.50 15.07
C VAL A 13 -0.36 1.73 14.17
N SER A 14 -0.96 1.73 12.98
CA SER A 14 -0.88 2.81 11.97
C SER A 14 -1.93 3.90 12.15
N ALA A 15 -3.08 3.61 12.78
CA ALA A 15 -4.18 4.57 12.96
C ALA A 15 -3.78 5.90 13.61
N GLN A 16 -2.74 5.90 14.47
CA GLN A 16 -2.25 7.11 15.12
C GLN A 16 -1.28 7.94 14.26
N SER A 17 -0.61 7.33 13.27
CA SER A 17 0.35 7.98 12.38
C SER A 17 0.64 7.07 11.17
N PRO A 18 -0.24 7.05 10.16
CA PRO A 18 -0.12 6.10 9.05
C PRO A 18 1.13 6.33 8.19
N ASN A 19 1.64 7.57 8.18
CA ASN A 19 2.91 7.92 7.52
C ASN A 19 4.15 7.50 8.32
N ASP A 20 3.98 6.90 9.51
CA ASP A 20 5.07 6.43 10.37
C ASP A 20 5.27 4.90 10.27
N ILE A 21 4.66 4.21 9.30
CA ILE A 21 4.82 2.77 9.09
C ILE A 21 5.81 2.49 7.97
N VAL A 22 6.72 1.55 8.22
CA VAL A 22 7.74 1.09 7.26
C VAL A 22 7.66 -0.43 7.15
N ASN A 23 7.67 -0.94 5.92
CA ASN A 23 7.73 -2.37 5.63
C ASN A 23 9.11 -2.73 5.06
N PHE A 24 9.75 -3.76 5.60
CA PHE A 24 11.01 -4.32 5.08
C PHE A 24 10.80 -5.74 4.58
N ASP A 25 11.38 -6.07 3.43
CA ASP A 25 11.66 -7.47 3.11
C ASP A 25 12.99 -7.86 3.73
N VAL A 26 12.95 -8.85 4.64
CA VAL A 26 14.15 -9.48 5.19
C VAL A 26 14.14 -10.95 4.78
N ARG A 27 14.83 -11.25 3.67
CA ARG A 27 14.98 -12.61 3.13
C ARG A 27 13.65 -13.31 2.83
N GLY A 28 12.71 -12.60 2.22
CA GLY A 28 11.38 -13.07 1.88
C GLY A 28 10.39 -13.02 3.05
N THR A 29 10.77 -12.43 4.18
CA THR A 29 9.84 -12.14 5.28
C THR A 29 9.57 -10.65 5.35
N LEU A 30 8.32 -10.26 5.11
CA LEU A 30 7.88 -8.88 5.31
C LEU A 30 7.84 -8.57 6.82
N ILE A 31 8.47 -7.47 7.22
CA ILE A 31 8.49 -6.98 8.60
C ILE A 31 7.96 -5.56 8.61
N THR A 32 6.87 -5.33 9.33
CA THR A 32 6.27 -4.00 9.52
C THR A 32 6.71 -3.39 10.84
N VAL A 33 7.26 -2.17 10.81
CA VAL A 33 7.69 -1.44 12.01
C VAL A 33 7.28 0.02 11.94
N LYS A 34 7.27 0.69 13.09
CA LYS A 34 7.17 2.15 13.12
C LYS A 34 8.52 2.78 12.77
N ARG A 35 8.49 3.88 12.04
CA ARG A 35 9.65 4.71 11.73
C ARG A 35 10.24 5.33 12.99
N SER A 36 9.40 5.70 13.96
CA SER A 36 9.85 6.06 15.31
C SER A 36 10.72 4.97 15.97
N THR A 37 10.42 3.68 15.75
CA THR A 37 11.25 2.56 16.22
C THR A 37 12.62 2.52 15.55
N LEU A 38 12.69 2.79 14.25
CA LEU A 38 13.94 2.82 13.47
C LEU A 38 14.86 4.00 13.84
N ARG A 39 14.31 5.03 14.49
CA ARG A 39 15.03 6.23 14.92
C ARG A 39 15.42 6.21 16.40
N ILE A 40 15.12 5.14 17.15
CA ILE A 40 15.50 5.01 18.56
C ILE A 40 17.02 5.15 18.72
N PHE A 41 17.78 4.55 17.80
CA PHE A 41 19.24 4.62 17.77
C PHE A 41 19.71 5.64 16.73
N LYS A 42 19.90 6.89 17.17
CA LYS A 42 20.18 8.04 16.30
C LYS A 42 21.43 7.89 15.42
N ASP A 43 22.42 7.13 15.88
CA ASP A 43 23.68 6.91 15.16
C ASP A 43 23.63 5.72 14.19
N SER A 44 22.50 5.00 14.13
CA SER A 44 22.36 3.86 13.25
C SER A 44 22.14 4.28 11.79
N GLN A 45 22.56 3.41 10.86
CA GLN A 45 22.29 3.59 9.43
C GLN A 45 20.79 3.68 9.14
N LEU A 46 19.98 2.91 9.88
CA LEU A 46 18.53 2.97 9.79
C LEU A 46 18.01 4.36 10.20
N SER A 47 18.46 4.91 11.33
CA SER A 47 18.01 6.26 11.73
C SER A 47 18.33 7.33 10.68
N ARG A 48 19.45 7.23 9.97
CA ARG A 48 19.82 8.17 8.89
C ARG A 48 18.97 8.01 7.63
N GLN A 49 18.60 6.77 7.30
CA GLN A 49 17.78 6.45 6.14
C GLN A 49 16.33 6.92 6.30
N PHE A 50 15.83 6.93 7.54
CA PHE A 50 14.44 7.26 7.87
C PHE A 50 14.29 8.62 8.55
N ASP A 51 15.32 9.47 8.46
CA ASP A 51 15.29 10.80 9.06
C ASP A 51 14.37 11.74 8.26
N ASN A 52 13.79 12.74 8.93
CA ASN A 52 12.80 13.63 8.31
C ASN A 52 13.36 14.41 7.09
N ALA A 53 14.67 14.60 7.02
CA ALA A 53 15.32 15.33 5.92
C ALA A 53 15.55 14.47 4.67
N THR A 54 15.64 13.15 4.83
CA THR A 54 16.02 12.18 3.79
C THR A 54 14.89 11.24 3.41
N TRP A 55 13.89 11.08 4.27
CA TRP A 55 12.67 10.34 3.97
C TRP A 55 11.77 11.19 3.07
N PRO A 56 11.75 10.98 1.74
CA PRO A 56 10.68 11.56 0.95
C PRO A 56 9.37 11.08 1.57
N SER A 57 8.42 11.97 1.76
CA SER A 57 7.05 11.60 2.09
C SER A 57 6.59 10.59 1.05
N GLN A 58 6.72 9.30 1.37
CA GLN A 58 6.53 8.19 0.44
C GLN A 58 5.05 8.01 0.09
N ASN A 59 4.23 9.05 0.30
CA ASN A 59 2.80 9.08 0.12
C ASN A 59 2.23 10.46 -0.27
N THR A 60 3.04 11.37 -0.86
CA THR A 60 2.50 12.63 -1.42
C THR A 60 2.42 12.65 -2.94
N ASN A 61 3.09 11.73 -3.63
CA ASN A 61 3.08 11.66 -5.10
C ASN A 61 2.37 10.42 -5.66
N ALA A 62 1.96 9.47 -4.81
CA ALA A 62 0.95 8.52 -5.21
C ALA A 62 -0.37 9.27 -5.15
N THR A 63 -0.88 9.72 -6.31
CA THR A 63 -2.30 10.06 -6.45
C THR A 63 -3.05 8.92 -5.78
N SER A 64 -3.78 9.23 -4.71
CA SER A 64 -4.51 8.23 -3.93
C SER A 64 -5.27 7.33 -4.92
N VAL A 65 -5.32 6.02 -4.71
CA VAL A 65 -6.07 5.11 -5.61
C VAL A 65 -7.49 5.63 -5.84
N LYS A 66 -8.07 6.34 -4.86
CA LYS A 66 -9.35 7.07 -4.97
C LYS A 66 -9.45 8.10 -6.10
N GLN A 67 -8.33 8.57 -6.64
CA GLN A 67 -8.22 9.58 -7.69
C GLN A 67 -7.74 8.99 -9.02
N TRP A 68 -7.55 7.65 -9.10
CA TRP A 68 -7.12 7.03 -10.34
C TRP A 68 -8.22 7.07 -11.38
N SER A 69 -7.86 7.55 -12.57
CA SER A 69 -8.70 7.37 -13.76
C SER A 69 -8.73 5.89 -14.17
N TYR A 70 -9.72 5.52 -14.98
CA TYR A 70 -9.80 4.15 -15.51
C TYR A 70 -8.56 3.74 -16.30
N GLN A 71 -7.90 4.68 -16.98
CA GLN A 71 -6.64 4.41 -17.70
C GLN A 71 -5.52 4.03 -16.74
N GLN A 72 -5.41 4.73 -15.61
CA GLN A 72 -4.43 4.41 -14.57
C GLN A 72 -4.71 3.07 -13.91
N VAL A 73 -5.98 2.70 -13.73
CA VAL A 73 -6.38 1.37 -13.26
C VAL A 73 -6.00 0.27 -14.25
N VAL A 74 -6.25 0.49 -15.55
CA VAL A 74 -5.89 -0.47 -16.61
C VAL A 74 -4.38 -0.62 -16.73
N ASP A 75 -3.62 0.48 -16.71
CA ASP A 75 -2.16 0.44 -16.74
C ASP A 75 -1.61 -0.26 -15.49
N TRP A 76 -2.18 0.00 -14.31
CA TRP A 76 -1.82 -0.74 -13.09
C TRP A 76 -2.09 -2.24 -13.25
N ALA A 77 -3.26 -2.63 -13.75
CA ALA A 77 -3.68 -4.02 -13.91
C ALA A 77 -2.79 -4.78 -14.90
N LYS A 78 -2.39 -4.14 -16.01
CA LYS A 78 -1.44 -4.70 -17.00
C LYS A 78 -0.06 -5.01 -16.42
N HIS A 79 0.36 -4.26 -15.41
CA HIS A 79 1.64 -4.49 -14.74
C HIS A 79 1.55 -5.50 -13.58
N GLN A 80 0.36 -6.01 -13.25
CA GLN A 80 0.19 -7.08 -12.27
C GLN A 80 0.30 -8.45 -12.98
N ALA A 81 1.32 -9.24 -12.61
CA ALA A 81 1.52 -10.57 -13.19
C ALA A 81 0.40 -11.58 -12.87
N GLU A 82 -0.44 -11.29 -11.88
CA GLU A 82 -1.50 -12.17 -11.39
C GLU A 82 -2.88 -11.88 -12.00
N ILE A 83 -3.02 -10.81 -12.78
CA ILE A 83 -4.30 -10.41 -13.40
C ILE A 83 -4.32 -10.87 -14.85
N PRO A 84 -5.25 -11.76 -15.26
CA PRO A 84 -5.38 -12.17 -16.65
C PRO A 84 -5.77 -11.01 -17.57
N ASP A 85 -5.28 -11.00 -18.81
CA ASP A 85 -5.60 -9.97 -19.81
C ASP A 85 -7.11 -9.82 -20.05
N GLU A 86 -7.88 -10.89 -19.89
CA GLU A 86 -9.34 -10.88 -19.98
C GLU A 86 -9.98 -10.00 -18.88
N VAL A 87 -9.43 -10.05 -17.66
CA VAL A 87 -9.88 -9.21 -16.55
C VAL A 87 -9.46 -7.76 -16.74
N VAL A 88 -8.28 -7.53 -17.34
CA VAL A 88 -7.84 -6.19 -17.76
C VAL A 88 -8.82 -5.60 -18.79
N GLY A 89 -9.26 -6.41 -19.76
CA GLY A 89 -10.26 -6.03 -20.74
C GLY A 89 -11.59 -5.63 -20.10
N LEU A 90 -12.03 -6.36 -19.07
CA LEU A 90 -13.23 -6.00 -18.30
C LEU A 90 -13.08 -4.67 -17.55
N PHE A 91 -11.91 -4.37 -16.99
CA PHE A 91 -11.65 -3.06 -16.36
C PHE A 91 -11.71 -1.91 -17.37
N GLU A 92 -11.20 -2.13 -18.59
CA GLU A 92 -11.24 -1.15 -19.67
C GLU A 92 -12.66 -0.93 -20.22
N GLU A 93 -13.40 -2.02 -20.46
CA GLU A 93 -14.77 -1.97 -20.99
C GLU A 93 -15.74 -1.28 -20.02
N ASN A 94 -15.64 -1.61 -18.73
CA ASN A 94 -16.48 -1.01 -17.68
C ASN A 94 -15.95 0.34 -17.20
N LYS A 95 -14.81 0.82 -17.72
CA LYS A 95 -14.15 2.07 -17.32
C LYS A 95 -13.97 2.19 -15.81
N VAL A 96 -13.55 1.10 -15.18
CA VAL A 96 -13.44 0.99 -13.73
C VAL A 96 -12.42 2.01 -13.21
N THR A 97 -12.92 2.95 -12.42
CA THR A 97 -12.12 3.97 -11.74
C THR A 97 -11.52 3.41 -10.45
N GLY A 98 -10.52 4.09 -9.88
CA GLY A 98 -9.90 3.60 -8.65
C GLY A 98 -10.84 3.58 -7.44
N LEU A 99 -11.94 4.35 -7.45
CA LEU A 99 -13.00 4.24 -6.44
C LEU A 99 -13.77 2.93 -6.56
N GLU A 100 -14.10 2.51 -7.78
CA GLU A 100 -14.82 1.27 -8.05
C GLU A 100 -13.91 0.07 -7.80
N LEU A 101 -12.63 0.16 -8.16
CA LEU A 101 -11.62 -0.86 -7.82
C LEU A 101 -11.54 -1.08 -6.29
N LEU A 102 -11.56 -0.01 -5.50
CA LEU A 102 -11.59 -0.10 -4.03
C LEU A 102 -12.91 -0.66 -3.50
N ALA A 103 -14.02 -0.47 -4.22
CA ALA A 103 -15.31 -1.07 -3.87
C ALA A 103 -15.36 -2.57 -4.20
N PHE A 104 -14.64 -3.04 -5.23
CA PHE A 104 -14.53 -4.47 -5.56
C PHE A 104 -13.89 -5.32 -4.47
N GLY A 105 -12.92 -4.76 -3.73
CA GLY A 105 -12.26 -5.44 -2.60
C GLY A 105 -13.09 -5.48 -1.31
N ARG A 106 -14.29 -4.90 -1.32
CA ARG A 106 -15.19 -4.81 -0.18
C ARG A 106 -16.31 -5.85 -0.30
N GLU A 107 -16.12 -6.98 0.38
CA GLU A 107 -17.13 -8.05 0.46
C GLU A 107 -18.42 -7.59 1.17
N ASP A 108 -18.38 -6.51 1.95
CA ASP A 108 -19.53 -5.87 2.61
C ASP A 108 -20.53 -5.22 1.62
N LEU A 109 -20.20 -5.19 0.33
CA LEU A 109 -21.05 -4.66 -0.75
C LEU A 109 -21.60 -5.76 -1.68
N LYS A 110 -21.33 -7.03 -1.41
CA LYS A 110 -22.07 -8.13 -2.05
C LYS A 110 -23.37 -8.33 -1.27
N GLU A 111 -24.51 -8.19 -1.95
CA GLU A 111 -25.86 -8.45 -1.41
C GLU A 111 -25.96 -9.80 -0.70
#